data_AF-A0A7W0J782-F1
#
_entry.id   AF-A0A7W0J782-F1
#
_cell.length_a   1.000
_cell.length_b   1.000
_cell.length_c   1.000
_cell.angle_alpha   90.00
_cell.angle_beta   90.00
_cell.angle_gamma   90.00
#
_symmetry.space_group_name_H-M   'P 1'
#
loop_
_entity.id
_entity.type
_entity.pdbx_description
1 polymer ?
#
loop_
_entity_poly.entity_id
_entity_poly.type
_entity_poly.pdbx_seq_one_letter_code
_entity_poly.pdbx_strand_id
1 'polypeptide(L)'
;MFGYVFFGLFLVVLCLALYDRLKDGSTGMVQVAVIVGIIWAGSLVASGMVMNAAIAPTVALYASDPALATNNWSLIETISGGLGNANGEILGGVFTLLISWAALKSSQLPKVLNLLGIVVGLVGIVSLVPMLNSLAMLYAVLQIVWFIWLGVIFLRKNLD
;
A
#
# COMPACT_ATOMS: atom_id res chain seq x y z
N MET A 1 -5.04 -12.69 -0.30
CA MET A 1 -4.56 -13.14 -1.63
C MET A 1 -5.16 -12.33 -2.77
N PHE A 2 -6.40 -12.59 -3.22
CA PHE A 2 -7.05 -11.78 -4.26
C PHE A 2 -7.23 -10.31 -3.85
N GLY A 3 -7.44 -10.06 -2.55
CA GLY A 3 -7.52 -8.70 -2.02
C GLY A 3 -6.31 -7.82 -2.38
N TYR A 4 -5.09 -8.38 -2.37
CA TYR A 4 -3.89 -7.62 -2.73
C TYR A 4 -3.81 -7.31 -4.23
N VAL A 5 -4.30 -8.24 -5.07
CA VAL A 5 -4.37 -8.05 -6.52
C VAL A 5 -5.32 -6.89 -6.85
N PHE A 6 -6.56 -6.95 -6.35
CA PHE A 6 -7.54 -5.90 -6.60
C PHE A 6 -7.10 -4.57 -5.99
N PHE A 7 -6.59 -4.59 -4.76
CA PHE A 7 -6.08 -3.39 -4.12
C PHE A 7 -4.95 -2.73 -4.92
N GLY A 8 -3.98 -3.51 -5.41
CA GLY A 8 -2.90 -2.98 -6.24
C GLY A 8 -3.43 -2.33 -7.54
N LEU A 9 -4.40 -2.94 -8.21
CA LEU A 9 -5.01 -2.34 -9.41
C LEU A 9 -5.72 -1.01 -9.09
N PHE A 10 -6.49 -0.96 -8.00
CA PHE A 10 -7.13 0.29 -7.56
C PHE A 10 -6.12 1.35 -7.13
N LEU A 11 -5.01 0.94 -6.52
CA LEU A 11 -3.94 1.84 -6.11
C LEU A 11 -3.26 2.48 -7.32
N VAL A 12 -3.08 1.77 -8.44
CA VAL A 12 -2.60 2.38 -9.70
C VAL A 12 -3.53 3.51 -10.16
N VAL A 13 -4.83 3.25 -10.17
CA VAL A 13 -5.84 4.26 -10.56
C VAL A 13 -5.77 5.47 -9.62
N LEU A 14 -5.66 5.23 -8.31
CA LEU A 14 -5.52 6.29 -7.32
C LEU A 14 -4.25 7.12 -7.54
N CYS A 15 -3.11 6.49 -7.80
CA CYS A 15 -1.85 7.16 -8.10
C CYS A 15 -1.97 8.10 -9.30
N LEU A 16 -2.60 7.65 -10.39
CA LEU A 16 -2.83 8.47 -11.58
C LEU A 16 -3.80 9.64 -11.30
N ALA A 17 -4.88 9.37 -10.56
CA ALA A 17 -5.83 10.43 -10.17
C ALA A 17 -5.18 11.49 -9.27
N LEU A 18 -4.28 11.09 -8.38
CA LEU A 18 -3.48 11.99 -7.55
C LEU A 18 -2.45 12.77 -8.35
N TYR A 19 -1.81 12.13 -9.35
CA TYR A 19 -0.93 12.81 -10.28
C TYR A 19 -1.66 13.95 -11.00
N ASP A 20 -2.77 13.62 -11.64
CA ASP A 20 -3.54 14.61 -12.39
C ASP A 20 -4.06 15.75 -11.52
N ARG A 21 -4.44 15.45 -10.28
CA ARG A 21 -4.87 16.46 -9.33
C ARG A 21 -3.73 17.35 -8.84
N LEU A 22 -2.53 16.81 -8.60
CA LEU A 22 -1.47 17.52 -7.86
C LEU A 22 -0.31 18.03 -8.74
N LYS A 23 -0.21 17.61 -10.00
CA LYS A 23 0.93 17.88 -10.88
C LYS A 23 1.28 19.36 -11.05
N ASP A 24 0.29 20.25 -11.02
CA ASP A 24 0.49 21.70 -11.22
C ASP A 24 1.13 22.40 -10.00
N GLY A 25 1.05 21.78 -8.82
CA GLY A 25 1.53 22.39 -7.57
C GLY A 25 2.94 21.97 -7.14
N SER A 26 3.41 20.78 -7.54
CA SER A 26 4.75 20.28 -7.19
C SER A 26 5.15 19.07 -8.05
N THR A 27 5.33 19.28 -9.35
CA THR A 27 5.44 18.20 -10.35
C THR A 27 6.47 17.13 -9.98
N GLY A 28 7.71 17.52 -9.61
CA GLY A 28 8.77 16.54 -9.33
C GLY A 28 8.48 15.64 -8.13
N MET A 29 7.97 16.19 -7.02
CA MET A 29 7.66 15.40 -5.82
C MET A 29 6.44 14.51 -6.03
N VAL A 30 5.42 15.01 -6.75
CA VAL A 30 4.22 14.22 -7.09
C VAL A 30 4.61 13.06 -7.99
N GLN A 31 5.50 13.26 -8.98
CA GLN A 31 6.01 12.17 -9.83
C GLN A 31 6.70 11.07 -9.01
N VAL A 32 7.61 11.46 -8.10
CA VAL A 32 8.29 10.49 -7.23
C VAL A 32 7.29 9.74 -6.36
N ALA A 33 6.34 10.44 -5.73
CA ALA A 33 5.31 9.81 -4.92
C ALA A 33 4.51 8.79 -5.73
N VAL A 34 4.03 9.17 -6.92
CA VAL A 34 3.22 8.33 -7.81
C VAL A 34 4.00 7.10 -8.29
N ILE A 35 5.27 7.25 -8.64
CA ILE A 35 6.13 6.13 -9.02
C ILE A 35 6.28 5.15 -7.85
N VAL A 36 6.54 5.64 -6.63
CA VAL A 36 6.61 4.80 -5.43
C VAL A 36 5.27 4.08 -5.19
N GLY A 37 4.14 4.77 -5.35
CA GLY A 37 2.81 4.18 -5.23
C GLY A 37 2.51 3.11 -6.30
N ILE A 38 3.00 3.27 -7.53
CA ILE A 38 2.88 2.27 -8.59
C ILE A 38 3.77 1.05 -8.30
N ILE A 39 5.00 1.25 -7.80
CA ILE A 39 5.87 0.16 -7.35
C ILE A 39 5.20 -0.61 -6.21
N TRP A 40 4.62 0.11 -5.25
CA TRP A 40 3.84 -0.49 -4.16
C TRP A 40 2.69 -1.36 -4.68
N ALA A 41 1.89 -0.82 -5.61
CA ALA A 41 0.81 -1.54 -6.25
C ALA A 41 1.30 -2.83 -6.94
N GLY A 42 2.37 -2.74 -7.74
CA GLY A 42 2.96 -3.90 -8.41
C GLY A 42 3.45 -4.96 -7.43
N SER A 43 4.06 -4.53 -6.32
CA SER A 43 4.54 -5.41 -5.25
C SER A 43 3.39 -6.19 -4.59
N LEU A 44 2.27 -5.52 -4.31
CA LEU A 44 1.07 -6.15 -3.75
C LEU A 44 0.41 -7.12 -4.74
N VAL A 45 0.32 -6.75 -6.02
CA VAL A 45 -0.19 -7.67 -7.06
C VAL A 45 0.69 -8.92 -7.12
N ALA A 46 2.02 -8.77 -7.17
CA ALA A 46 2.95 -9.89 -7.19
C ALA A 46 2.81 -10.78 -5.94
N SER A 47 2.75 -10.17 -4.74
CA SER A 47 2.51 -10.85 -3.47
C SER A 47 1.24 -11.70 -3.49
N GLY A 48 0.13 -11.13 -3.99
CA GLY A 48 -1.15 -11.82 -4.14
C GLY A 48 -1.12 -12.94 -5.17
N MET A 49 -0.41 -12.75 -6.29
CA MET A 49 -0.25 -13.76 -7.34
C MET A 49 0.59 -14.95 -6.89
N VAL A 50 1.67 -14.73 -6.13
CA VAL A 50 2.50 -15.79 -5.56
C VAL A 50 1.66 -16.71 -4.66
N MET A 51 0.91 -16.13 -3.73
CA MET A 51 -0.01 -16.89 -2.88
C MET A 51 -1.06 -17.65 -3.70
N ASN A 52 -1.57 -17.03 -4.78
CA ASN A 52 -2.59 -17.64 -5.64
C ASN A 52 -2.07 -18.87 -6.39
N ALA A 53 -0.90 -18.73 -7.01
CA ALA A 53 -0.27 -19.82 -7.73
C ALA A 53 0.08 -21.00 -6.79
N ALA A 54 0.35 -20.72 -5.52
CA ALA A 54 0.76 -21.71 -4.54
C ALA A 54 -0.38 -22.60 -3.99
N ILE A 55 -1.64 -22.19 -4.07
CA ILE A 55 -2.76 -22.92 -3.43
C ILE A 55 -2.89 -24.34 -3.98
N ALA A 56 -3.11 -24.50 -5.28
CA ALA A 56 -3.40 -25.80 -5.86
C ALA A 56 -2.24 -26.80 -5.67
N PRO A 57 -0.96 -26.43 -5.89
CA PRO A 57 0.17 -27.30 -5.60
C PRO A 57 0.29 -27.67 -4.11
N THR A 58 0.05 -26.73 -3.20
CA THR A 58 0.12 -27.00 -1.74
C THR A 58 -0.98 -27.95 -1.29
N VAL A 59 -2.21 -27.79 -1.79
CA VAL A 59 -3.33 -28.69 -1.50
C VAL A 59 -3.07 -30.09 -2.05
N ALA A 60 -2.56 -30.20 -3.27
CA ALA A 60 -2.20 -31.49 -3.85
C ALA A 60 -1.09 -32.19 -3.04
N LEU A 61 -0.10 -31.44 -2.58
CA LEU A 61 1.01 -31.96 -1.76
C LEU A 61 0.53 -32.39 -0.38
N TYR A 62 -0.44 -31.69 0.21
CA TYR A 62 -0.98 -32.03 1.53
C TYR A 62 -1.62 -33.42 1.57
N ALA A 63 -2.20 -33.87 0.44
CA ALA A 63 -2.82 -35.19 0.35
C ALA A 63 -1.81 -36.35 0.45
N SER A 64 -0.54 -36.12 0.08
CA SER A 64 0.52 -37.13 0.11
C SER A 64 1.53 -36.93 1.24
N ASP A 65 1.87 -35.69 1.57
CA ASP A 65 2.80 -35.33 2.64
C ASP A 65 2.40 -34.00 3.31
N PRO A 66 1.58 -34.07 4.38
CA PRO A 66 1.14 -32.88 5.12
C PRO A 66 2.28 -32.05 5.73
N ALA A 67 3.39 -32.70 6.14
CA ALA A 67 4.51 -32.01 6.76
C ALA A 67 5.28 -31.19 5.70
N LEU A 68 5.54 -31.78 4.55
CA LEU A 68 6.18 -31.09 3.43
C LEU A 68 5.30 -29.95 2.88
N ALA A 69 3.98 -30.15 2.80
CA ALA A 69 3.04 -29.10 2.41
C ALA A 69 3.09 -27.89 3.36
N THR A 70 3.14 -28.13 4.68
CA THR A 70 3.23 -27.06 5.69
C THR A 70 4.54 -26.27 5.56
N ASN A 71 5.66 -26.97 5.37
CA ASN A 71 6.95 -26.33 5.15
C ASN A 71 6.98 -25.50 3.86
N ASN A 72 6.43 -26.03 2.76
CA ASN A 72 6.34 -25.32 1.50
C ASN A 72 5.47 -24.05 1.63
N TRP A 73 4.32 -24.17 2.30
CA TRP A 73 3.44 -23.02 2.55
C TRP A 73 4.15 -21.92 3.34
N SER A 74 4.95 -22.27 4.36
CA SER A 74 5.70 -21.31 5.17
C SER A 74 6.74 -20.53 4.34
N LEU A 75 7.37 -21.18 3.36
CA LEU A 75 8.26 -20.52 2.40
C LEU A 75 7.51 -19.56 1.49
N ILE A 76 6.34 -19.98 0.99
CA ILE A 76 5.47 -19.14 0.15
C ILE A 76 5.00 -17.90 0.93
N GLU A 77 4.59 -18.06 2.19
CA GLU A 77 4.20 -16.95 3.07
C GLU A 77 5.36 -15.97 3.29
N THR A 78 6.59 -16.48 3.45
CA THR A 78 7.78 -15.63 3.58
C THR A 78 8.02 -14.81 2.31
N ILE A 79 7.96 -15.44 1.13
CA ILE A 79 8.16 -14.77 -0.16
C ILE A 79 7.06 -13.74 -0.43
N SER A 80 5.78 -14.17 -0.28
CA SER A 80 4.62 -13.30 -0.49
C SER A 80 4.59 -12.15 0.53
N GLY A 81 4.93 -12.43 1.78
CA GLY A 81 5.06 -11.43 2.84
C GLY A 81 6.15 -10.42 2.53
N GLY A 82 7.32 -10.86 2.04
CA GLY A 82 8.40 -9.96 1.60
C GLY A 82 7.96 -9.01 0.49
N LEU A 83 7.29 -9.53 -0.54
CA LEU A 83 6.67 -8.72 -1.61
C LEU A 83 5.54 -7.83 -1.08
N GLY A 84 4.84 -8.27 -0.03
CA GLY A 84 3.69 -7.59 0.56
C GLY A 84 4.03 -6.53 1.62
N ASN A 85 5.32 -6.31 1.94
CA ASN A 85 5.78 -5.43 3.02
C ASN A 85 5.51 -5.94 4.46
N ALA A 86 5.49 -7.26 4.68
CA ALA A 86 5.20 -7.86 6.01
C ALA A 86 6.17 -7.43 7.14
N ASN A 87 7.33 -6.87 6.82
CA ASN A 87 8.32 -6.37 7.80
C ASN A 87 8.38 -4.85 7.89
N GLY A 88 7.30 -4.17 7.50
CA GLY A 88 7.15 -2.72 7.63
C GLY A 88 6.77 -2.06 6.32
N GLU A 89 6.01 -0.99 6.43
CA GLU A 89 5.18 -0.44 5.36
C GLU A 89 5.91 0.63 4.55
N ILE A 90 7.13 0.32 4.09
CA ILE A 90 8.01 1.33 3.47
C ILE A 90 7.39 1.97 2.23
N LEU A 91 6.88 1.18 1.30
CA LEU A 91 6.38 1.68 0.03
C LEU A 91 5.10 2.52 0.24
N GLY A 92 4.16 2.00 1.03
CA GLY A 92 2.94 2.71 1.37
C GLY A 92 3.18 3.95 2.24
N GLY A 93 4.11 3.86 3.19
CA GLY A 93 4.51 4.96 4.06
C GLY A 93 5.16 6.12 3.29
N VAL A 94 6.14 5.83 2.44
CA VAL A 94 6.80 6.83 1.59
C VAL A 94 5.81 7.45 0.60
N PHE A 95 4.98 6.65 -0.07
CA PHE A 95 3.93 7.15 -0.96
C PHE A 95 3.01 8.15 -0.23
N THR A 96 2.47 7.75 0.91
CA THR A 96 1.47 8.54 1.65
C THR A 96 2.09 9.81 2.23
N LEU A 97 3.34 9.73 2.72
CA LEU A 97 4.07 10.90 3.20
C LEU A 97 4.29 11.92 2.08
N LEU A 98 4.86 11.50 0.96
CA LEU A 98 5.23 12.39 -0.13
C LEU A 98 4.00 13.03 -0.77
N ILE A 99 2.94 12.26 -1.00
CA ILE A 99 1.73 12.80 -1.63
C ILE A 99 1.01 13.80 -0.72
N SER A 100 0.97 13.52 0.59
CA SER A 100 0.35 14.41 1.57
C SER A 100 1.17 15.69 1.74
N TRP A 101 2.49 15.59 1.71
CA TRP A 101 3.38 16.74 1.74
C TRP A 101 3.24 17.62 0.48
N ALA A 102 3.15 17.00 -0.70
CA ALA A 102 2.89 17.70 -1.96
C ALA A 102 1.55 18.44 -1.96
N ALA A 103 0.51 17.78 -1.48
CA ALA A 103 -0.83 18.35 -1.37
C ALA A 103 -0.89 19.48 -0.33
N LEU A 104 -0.12 19.39 0.76
CA LEU A 104 -0.03 20.45 1.76
C LEU A 104 0.63 21.70 1.19
N LYS A 105 1.72 21.56 0.42
CA LYS A 105 2.42 22.69 -0.22
C LYS A 105 1.55 23.39 -1.27
N SER A 106 0.79 22.62 -2.03
CA SER A 106 -0.05 23.15 -3.13
C SER A 106 -1.45 23.58 -2.70
N SER A 107 -1.84 23.32 -1.44
CA SER A 107 -3.19 23.62 -0.89
C SER A 107 -4.36 23.01 -1.68
N GLN A 108 -4.12 21.94 -2.44
CA GLN A 108 -5.12 21.30 -3.31
C GLN A 108 -6.01 20.26 -2.62
N LEU A 109 -5.62 19.85 -1.41
CA LEU A 109 -6.38 18.97 -0.52
C LEU A 109 -6.51 19.62 0.87
N PRO A 110 -7.55 19.26 1.66
CA PRO A 110 -7.73 19.79 3.01
C PRO A 110 -6.49 19.60 3.89
N LYS A 111 -6.08 20.66 4.61
CA LYS A 111 -4.88 20.65 5.46
C LYS A 111 -4.89 19.49 6.47
N VAL A 112 -6.04 19.21 7.09
CA VAL A 112 -6.17 18.15 8.10
C VAL A 112 -5.93 16.75 7.50
N LEU A 113 -6.43 16.49 6.28
CA LEU A 113 -6.17 15.23 5.58
C LEU A 113 -4.66 15.07 5.30
N ASN A 114 -4.01 16.14 4.87
CA ASN A 114 -2.57 16.09 4.55
C ASN A 114 -1.73 15.89 5.82
N LEU A 115 -2.10 16.52 6.95
CA LEU A 115 -1.43 16.28 8.23
C LEU A 115 -1.62 14.83 8.69
N LEU A 116 -2.84 14.29 8.58
CA LEU A 116 -3.09 12.87 8.84
C LEU A 116 -2.17 12.01 7.97
N GLY A 117 -2.13 12.24 6.66
CA GLY A 117 -1.32 11.44 5.74
C GLY A 117 0.19 11.55 5.98
N ILE A 118 0.69 12.70 6.45
CA ILE A 118 2.08 12.83 6.93
C ILE A 118 2.31 11.91 8.13
N VAL A 119 1.41 11.92 9.13
CA VAL A 119 1.51 11.03 10.29
C VAL A 119 1.45 9.56 9.87
N VAL A 120 0.49 9.20 9.02
CA VAL A 120 0.37 7.82 8.51
C VAL A 120 1.65 7.39 7.80
N GLY A 121 2.17 8.24 6.91
CA GLY A 121 3.40 7.97 6.18
C GLY A 121 4.60 7.76 7.10
N LEU A 122 4.75 8.59 8.14
CA LEU A 122 5.80 8.44 9.15
C LEU A 122 5.65 7.14 9.95
N VAL A 123 4.44 6.79 10.39
CA VAL A 123 4.18 5.51 11.09
C VAL A 123 4.57 4.33 10.21
N GLY A 124 4.24 4.38 8.91
CA GLY A 124 4.63 3.35 7.94
C GLY A 124 6.15 3.20 7.81
N ILE A 125 6.89 4.30 7.71
CA ILE A 125 8.36 4.27 7.63
C ILE A 125 8.99 3.76 8.94
N VAL A 126 8.50 4.22 10.09
CA VAL A 126 9.03 3.81 11.41
C VAL A 126 8.78 2.32 11.68
N SER A 127 7.73 1.73 11.11
CA SER A 127 7.43 0.30 11.25
C SER A 127 8.50 -0.65 10.66
N LEU A 128 9.47 -0.12 9.92
CA LEU A 128 10.62 -0.89 9.41
C LEU A 128 11.63 -1.27 10.49
N VAL A 129 11.64 -0.53 11.61
CA VAL A 129 12.51 -0.86 12.72
C VAL A 129 11.96 -2.13 13.38
N PRO A 130 12.74 -3.23 13.51
CA PRO A 130 12.22 -4.50 14.03
C PRO A 130 11.53 -4.37 15.39
N MET A 131 12.07 -3.54 16.30
CA MET A 131 11.48 -3.27 17.62
C MET A 131 10.14 -2.51 17.57
N LEU A 132 9.82 -1.88 16.44
CA LEU A 132 8.63 -1.06 16.23
C LEU A 132 7.71 -1.63 15.13
N ASN A 133 7.96 -2.87 14.69
CA ASN A 133 7.19 -3.48 13.60
C ASN A 133 5.68 -3.61 13.91
N SER A 134 5.31 -3.68 15.20
CA SER A 134 3.91 -3.64 15.64
C SER A 134 3.14 -2.38 15.16
N LEU A 135 3.85 -1.31 14.81
CA LEU A 135 3.27 -0.11 14.21
C LEU A 135 2.72 -0.34 12.79
N ALA A 136 3.08 -1.43 12.11
CA ALA A 136 2.50 -1.77 10.80
C ALA A 136 0.97 -1.95 10.89
N MET A 137 0.46 -2.52 11.99
CA MET A 137 -0.99 -2.60 12.21
C MET A 137 -1.62 -1.23 12.40
N LEU A 138 -0.94 -0.32 13.12
CA LEU A 138 -1.40 1.05 13.29
C LEU A 138 -1.40 1.79 11.95
N TYR A 139 -0.35 1.63 11.14
CA TYR A 139 -0.31 2.14 9.78
C TYR A 139 -1.51 1.67 8.98
N ALA A 140 -1.81 0.37 8.96
CA ALA A 140 -2.91 -0.18 8.16
C ALA A 140 -4.27 0.47 8.52
N VAL A 141 -4.56 0.62 9.81
CA VAL A 141 -5.80 1.26 10.28
C VAL A 141 -5.85 2.74 9.88
N LEU A 142 -4.76 3.48 10.14
CA LEU A 142 -4.68 4.90 9.78
C LEU A 142 -4.77 5.13 8.28
N GLN A 143 -4.15 4.24 7.49
CA GLN A 143 -4.15 4.29 6.03
C GLN A 143 -5.56 4.06 5.47
N ILE A 144 -6.35 3.15 6.05
CA ILE A 144 -7.75 2.96 5.66
C ILE A 144 -8.56 4.24 5.90
N VAL A 145 -8.41 4.87 7.07
CA VAL A 145 -9.08 6.15 7.38
C VAL A 145 -8.68 7.22 6.38
N TRP A 146 -7.40 7.31 6.05
CA TRP A 146 -6.88 8.25 5.05
C TRP A 146 -7.46 7.99 3.65
N PHE A 147 -7.50 6.73 3.19
CA PHE A 147 -8.07 6.38 1.90
C PHE A 147 -9.56 6.70 1.79
N ILE A 148 -10.34 6.37 2.83
CA ILE A 148 -11.79 6.66 2.86
C ILE A 148 -12.01 8.17 2.76
N TRP A 149 -11.30 8.96 3.56
CA TRP A 149 -11.45 10.41 3.56
C TRP A 149 -11.02 11.02 2.22
N LEU A 150 -9.90 10.58 1.67
CA LEU A 150 -9.46 11.00 0.34
C LEU A 150 -10.53 10.68 -0.72
N GLY A 151 -11.10 9.47 -0.69
CA GLY A 151 -12.18 9.06 -1.59
C GLY A 151 -13.41 9.98 -1.50
N VAL A 152 -13.85 10.31 -0.28
CA VAL A 152 -14.96 11.26 -0.07
C VAL A 152 -14.67 12.63 -0.71
N ILE A 153 -13.44 13.12 -0.62
CA ILE A 153 -13.04 14.41 -1.22
C ILE A 153 -13.06 14.35 -2.76
N PHE A 154 -12.65 13.24 -3.35
CA PHE A 154 -12.72 13.06 -4.81
C PHE A 154 -14.17 12.96 -5.30
N LEU A 155 -15.05 12.28 -4.57
CA LEU A 155 -16.46 12.15 -4.96
C LEU A 155 -17.26 13.45 -4.82
N ARG A 156 -17.00 14.26 -3.78
CA ARG A 156 -17.73 15.53 -3.58
C ARG A 156 -17.49 16.55 -4.69
N LYS A 157 -16.27 16.63 -5.23
CA LYS A 157 -15.92 17.59 -6.28
C LYS A 157 -16.62 17.31 -7.62
N ASN A 158 -17.14 16.10 -7.83
CA ASN A 158 -17.86 15.74 -9.06
C ASN A 158 -19.38 16.00 -8.97
N LEU A 159 -19.89 16.41 -7.80
CA LEU A 159 -21.30 16.68 -7.56
C LEU A 159 -21.64 18.18 -7.53
N ASP A 160 -20.63 19.04 -7.66
CA ASP A 160 -20.72 20.50 -7.79
C ASP A 160 -20.30 20.93 -9.21
#